data_AF-A0A9E0A262-F1
#
_entry.id   AF-A0A9E0A262-F1
#
_cell.length_a   1.000
_cell.length_b   1.000
_cell.length_c   1.000
_cell.angle_alpha   90.00
_cell.angle_beta   90.00
_cell.angle_gamma   90.00
#
_symmetry.space_group_name_H-M   'P 1'
#
loop_
_entity.id
_entity.type
_entity.pdbx_description
1 polymer ?
#
loop_
_entity_poly.entity_id
_entity_poly.type
_entity_poly.pdbx_seq_one_letter_code
_entity_poly.pdbx_strand_id
1 'polypeptide(L)'
;FYQERFNEMLDRHNLFETTLAEFLSILYLPMEKSFNVLQEKLKQRTEEGNIPLDVKESYAMWLKILEGHYMNLFKSKEYTDALHRTLNKLEDFLIAKDEAIRDFLQLLPVVTQQDMDEMYKEFHLLKKRVKALEKKAGISPNTLTVVK
;
A
#
# COMPACT_ATOMS: atom_id res chain seq x y z
N PHE A 1 27.11 3.23 -0.26
CA PHE A 1 25.95 3.77 -1.00
C PHE A 1 24.99 2.68 -1.48
N TYR A 2 25.21 1.92 -2.56
CA TYR A 2 24.22 0.90 -3.03
C TYR A 2 23.85 -0.17 -1.98
N GLN A 3 24.86 -0.80 -1.37
CA GLN A 3 24.66 -1.81 -0.34
C GLN A 3 23.98 -1.25 0.91
N GLU A 4 24.21 0.02 1.20
CA GLU A 4 23.64 0.73 2.36
C GLU A 4 22.16 1.01 2.16
N ARG A 5 21.75 1.49 0.97
CA ARG A 5 20.32 1.69 0.63
C ARG A 5 19.54 0.39 0.52
N PHE A 6 20.16 -0.67 0.00
CA PHE A 6 19.53 -1.99 0.01
C PHE A 6 19.34 -2.53 1.43
N ASN A 7 20.34 -2.35 2.30
CA ASN A 7 20.19 -2.69 3.72
C ASN A 7 19.11 -1.85 4.41
N GLU A 8 19.02 -0.55 4.10
CA GLU A 8 17.95 0.31 4.62
C GLU A 8 16.58 -0.17 4.14
N MET A 9 16.42 -0.51 2.85
CA MET A 9 15.18 -1.10 2.33
C MET A 9 14.78 -2.35 3.11
N LEU A 10 15.74 -3.26 3.37
CA LEU A 10 15.48 -4.47 4.15
C LEU A 10 15.09 -4.18 5.60
N ASP A 11 15.71 -3.18 6.22
CA ASP A 11 15.34 -2.74 7.57
C ASP A 11 13.90 -2.20 7.60
N ARG A 12 13.53 -1.32 6.67
CA ARG A 12 12.15 -0.80 6.54
C ARG A 12 11.15 -1.93 6.25
N HIS A 13 11.51 -2.89 5.43
CA HIS A 13 10.69 -4.07 5.15
C HIS A 13 10.42 -4.88 6.43
N ASN A 14 11.44 -5.15 7.23
CA ASN A 14 11.29 -5.91 8.48
C ASN A 14 10.40 -5.17 9.49
N LEU A 15 10.54 -3.84 9.58
CA LEU A 15 9.67 -3.02 10.42
C LEU A 15 8.22 -3.06 9.94
N PHE A 16 7.99 -2.97 8.63
CA PHE A 16 6.66 -3.12 8.04
C PHE A 16 6.05 -4.49 8.36
N GLU A 17 6.77 -5.58 8.10
CA GLU A 17 6.33 -6.95 8.39
C GLU A 17 5.95 -7.15 9.87
N THR A 18 6.74 -6.58 10.78
CA THR A 18 6.45 -6.63 12.22
C THR A 18 5.13 -5.92 12.54
N THR A 19 4.93 -4.70 12.03
CA THR A 19 3.67 -3.97 12.25
C THR A 19 2.48 -4.62 11.56
N LEU A 20 2.69 -5.24 10.40
CA LEU A 20 1.67 -5.99 9.68
C LEU A 20 1.23 -7.21 10.48
N ALA A 21 2.18 -7.97 11.04
CA ALA A 21 1.87 -9.12 11.89
C ALA A 21 1.06 -8.71 13.14
N GLU A 22 1.43 -7.59 13.78
CA GLU A 22 0.67 -7.02 14.90
C GLU A 22 -0.76 -6.67 14.46
N PHE A 23 -0.92 -5.93 13.37
CA PHE A 23 -2.23 -5.56 12.83
C PHE A 23 -3.09 -6.77 12.48
N LEU A 24 -2.52 -7.79 11.83
CA LEU A 24 -3.23 -9.03 11.50
C LEU A 24 -3.66 -9.77 12.78
N SER A 25 -2.82 -9.80 13.82
CA SER A 25 -3.19 -10.42 15.10
C SER A 25 -4.44 -9.78 15.70
N ILE A 26 -4.52 -8.44 15.67
CA ILE A 26 -5.68 -7.67 16.15
C ILE A 26 -6.91 -7.97 15.28
N LEU A 27 -6.73 -8.06 13.96
CA LEU A 27 -7.80 -8.36 13.00
C LEU A 27 -8.39 -9.77 13.18
N TYR A 28 -7.62 -10.72 13.71
CA TYR A 28 -8.07 -12.09 14.00
C TYR A 28 -8.81 -12.22 15.33
N LEU A 29 -8.65 -11.30 16.29
CA LEU A 29 -9.30 -11.39 17.61
C LEU A 29 -10.83 -11.56 17.58
N PRO A 30 -11.60 -10.89 16.70
CA PRO A 30 -13.04 -11.10 16.62
C PRO A 30 -13.44 -12.52 16.28
N MET A 31 -12.65 -13.22 15.45
CA MET A 31 -12.91 -14.62 15.10
C MET A 31 -12.87 -15.50 16.35
N GLU A 32 -11.78 -15.45 17.11
CA GLU A 32 -11.63 -16.21 18.36
C GLU A 32 -12.72 -15.87 19.37
N LYS A 33 -12.96 -14.58 19.62
CA LYS A 33 -13.97 -14.12 20.58
C LYS A 33 -15.38 -14.57 20.18
N SER A 34 -15.71 -14.49 18.89
CA SER A 34 -17.03 -14.89 18.39
C SER A 34 -17.30 -16.38 18.59
N PHE A 35 -16.28 -17.23 18.42
CA PHE A 35 -16.42 -18.67 18.64
C PHE A 35 -16.63 -19.00 20.12
N ASN A 36 -15.91 -18.34 21.03
CA ASN A 36 -16.11 -18.53 22.46
C ASN A 36 -17.54 -18.15 22.89
N VAL A 37 -18.02 -16.98 22.43
CA VAL A 37 -19.39 -16.53 22.72
C VAL A 37 -20.45 -17.45 22.11
N LEU A 38 -20.20 -17.99 20.91
CA LEU A 38 -21.08 -18.98 20.29
C LEU A 38 -21.17 -20.25 21.16
N GLN A 39 -20.02 -20.79 21.60
CA GLN A 39 -19.98 -21.99 22.44
C GLN A 39 -20.74 -21.79 23.76
N GLU A 40 -20.55 -20.65 24.42
CA GLU A 40 -21.27 -20.31 25.65
C GLU A 40 -22.79 -20.24 25.42
N LYS A 41 -23.24 -19.60 24.33
CA LYS A 41 -24.66 -19.52 23.98
C LYS A 41 -25.27 -20.88 23.66
N LEU A 42 -24.54 -21.76 22.98
CA LEU A 42 -24.99 -23.12 22.69
C LEU A 42 -25.13 -23.95 23.97
N LYS A 43 -24.18 -23.82 24.90
CA LYS A 43 -24.21 -24.48 26.20
C LYS A 43 -25.42 -24.03 27.03
N GLN A 44 -25.62 -22.71 27.16
CA GLN A 44 -26.78 -22.13 27.87
C GLN A 44 -28.11 -22.63 27.30
N ARG A 45 -28.25 -22.60 25.97
CA ARG A 45 -29.48 -23.09 25.32
C ARG A 45 -29.71 -24.58 25.54
N THR A 46 -28.65 -25.37 25.57
CA THR A 46 -28.74 -26.82 25.88
C THR A 46 -29.19 -27.04 27.33
N GLU A 47 -28.65 -26.27 28.28
CA GLU A 47 -29.06 -26.29 29.70
C GLU A 47 -30.53 -25.85 29.88
N GLU A 48 -31.02 -24.93 29.04
CA GLU A 48 -32.42 -24.49 28.97
C GLU A 48 -33.36 -25.48 28.23
N GLY A 49 -32.83 -26.62 27.77
CA GLY A 49 -33.59 -27.64 27.04
C GLY A 49 -33.88 -27.30 25.57
N ASN A 50 -33.27 -26.24 25.05
CA ASN A 50 -33.48 -25.70 23.71
C ASN A 50 -32.28 -26.02 22.80
N ILE A 51 -32.13 -27.29 22.42
CA ILE A 51 -31.01 -27.74 21.59
C ILE A 51 -31.17 -27.17 20.16
N PRO A 52 -30.23 -26.34 19.67
CA PRO A 52 -30.30 -25.86 18.29
C PRO A 52 -30.05 -27.03 17.33
N LEU A 53 -31.09 -27.42 16.61
CA LEU A 53 -31.10 -28.63 15.76
C LEU A 53 -30.59 -28.37 14.33
N ASP A 54 -30.41 -27.11 13.91
CA ASP A 54 -30.02 -26.76 12.54
C ASP A 54 -28.66 -26.03 12.49
N VAL A 55 -27.73 -26.60 11.73
CA VAL A 55 -26.41 -26.01 11.41
C VAL A 55 -26.56 -24.60 10.86
N LYS A 56 -27.63 -24.34 10.10
CA LYS A 56 -27.92 -23.02 9.53
C LYS A 56 -28.26 -21.99 10.60
N GLU A 57 -29.02 -22.35 11.63
CA GLU A 57 -29.31 -21.45 12.74
C GLU A 57 -28.05 -21.13 13.56
N SER A 58 -27.22 -22.13 13.84
CA SER A 58 -25.94 -21.94 14.52
C SER A 58 -24.99 -21.03 13.73
N TYR A 59 -24.92 -21.20 12.40
CA TYR A 59 -24.13 -20.34 11.53
C TYR A 59 -24.65 -18.90 11.50
N ALA A 60 -25.97 -18.71 11.36
CA ALA A 60 -26.57 -17.37 11.38
C ALA A 60 -26.36 -16.65 12.73
N MET A 61 -26.40 -17.41 13.83
CA MET A 61 -26.09 -16.88 15.16
C MET A 61 -24.62 -16.47 15.26
N TRP A 62 -23.70 -17.33 14.83
CA TRP A 62 -22.27 -17.04 14.83
C TRP A 62 -21.95 -15.79 13.99
N LEU A 63 -22.53 -15.67 12.79
CA LEU A 63 -22.31 -14.52 11.92
C LEU A 63 -22.73 -13.21 12.59
N LYS A 64 -23.88 -13.18 13.28
CA LYS A 64 -24.33 -12.00 14.02
C LYS A 64 -23.40 -11.64 15.18
N ILE A 65 -22.90 -12.64 15.90
CA ILE A 65 -21.93 -12.44 16.99
C ILE A 65 -20.63 -11.86 16.42
N LEU A 66 -20.14 -12.46 15.33
CA LEU A 66 -18.92 -12.05 14.64
C LEU A 66 -19.02 -10.61 14.13
N GLU A 67 -20.12 -10.25 13.48
CA GLU A 67 -20.40 -8.89 13.02
C GLU A 67 -20.35 -7.88 14.18
N GLY A 68 -20.96 -8.23 15.32
CA GLY A 68 -20.90 -7.39 16.53
C GLY A 68 -19.47 -7.18 17.05
N HIS A 69 -18.65 -8.24 17.08
CA HIS A 69 -17.25 -8.12 17.47
C HIS A 69 -16.43 -7.28 16.50
N TYR A 70 -16.63 -7.43 15.18
CA TYR A 70 -15.95 -6.60 14.18
C TYR A 70 -16.38 -5.13 14.25
N MET A 71 -17.67 -4.86 14.45
CA MET A 71 -18.19 -3.50 14.60
C MET A 71 -17.52 -2.77 15.78
N ASN A 72 -17.27 -3.48 16.88
CA ASN A 72 -16.55 -2.93 18.03
C ASN A 72 -15.05 -2.80 17.75
N LEU A 73 -14.43 -3.78 17.11
CA LEU A 73 -13.01 -3.76 16.74
C LEU A 73 -12.70 -2.53 15.87
N PHE A 74 -13.47 -2.31 14.80
CA PHE A 74 -13.20 -1.22 13.85
C PHE A 74 -13.39 0.17 14.45
N LYS A 75 -14.14 0.30 15.55
CA LYS A 75 -14.29 1.54 16.33
C LYS A 75 -13.23 1.67 17.42
N SER A 76 -12.46 0.62 17.70
CA SER A 76 -11.46 0.62 18.76
C SER A 76 -10.24 1.45 18.35
N LYS A 77 -9.70 2.20 19.32
CA LYS A 77 -8.45 2.94 19.14
C LYS A 77 -7.28 2.03 18.82
N GLU A 78 -7.25 0.83 19.41
CA GLU A 78 -6.23 -0.18 19.19
C GLU A 78 -6.13 -0.59 17.71
N TYR A 79 -7.27 -0.89 17.08
CA TYR A 79 -7.33 -1.20 15.65
C TYR A 79 -6.86 -0.03 14.79
N THR A 80 -7.37 1.17 15.03
CA THR A 80 -7.03 2.35 14.22
C THR A 80 -5.56 2.73 14.36
N ASP A 81 -5.00 2.62 15.57
CA ASP A 81 -3.59 2.90 15.82
C ASP A 81 -2.70 1.86 15.13
N ALA A 82 -3.03 0.56 15.23
CA ALA A 82 -2.26 -0.50 14.58
C ALA A 82 -2.31 -0.40 13.04
N LEU A 83 -3.48 -0.07 12.48
CA LEU A 83 -3.63 0.20 11.05
C LEU A 83 -2.78 1.41 10.62
N HIS A 84 -2.86 2.51 11.37
CA HIS A 84 -2.09 3.72 11.07
C HIS A 84 -0.58 3.45 11.14
N ARG A 85 -0.10 2.75 12.17
CA ARG A 85 1.31 2.33 12.27
C ARG A 85 1.74 1.50 11.06
N THR A 86 0.93 0.51 10.68
CA THR A 86 1.22 -0.37 9.54
C THR A 86 1.30 0.41 8.23
N LEU A 87 0.36 1.33 7.98
CA LEU A 87 0.36 2.16 6.79
C LEU A 87 1.58 3.09 6.73
N ASN A 88 1.95 3.72 7.85
CA ASN A 88 3.14 4.57 7.90
C ASN A 88 4.42 3.75 7.62
N LYS A 89 4.53 2.54 8.16
CA LYS A 89 5.69 1.67 7.90
C LYS A 89 5.72 1.11 6.47
N LEU A 90 4.54 0.86 5.89
CA LEU A 90 4.42 0.52 4.48
C LEU A 90 4.90 1.67 3.59
N GLU A 91 4.49 2.90 3.89
CA GLU A 91 4.95 4.09 3.17
C GLU A 91 6.47 4.25 3.24
N ASP A 92 7.05 4.18 4.45
CA ASP A 92 8.50 4.22 4.67
C ASP A 92 9.22 3.14 3.82
N PHE A 93 8.68 1.91 3.80
CA PHE A 93 9.22 0.82 2.99
C PHE A 93 9.11 1.07 1.49
N LEU A 94 7.97 1.56 0.99
CA LEU A 94 7.78 1.84 -0.44
C LEU A 94 8.75 2.92 -0.93
N ILE A 95 8.98 3.97 -0.14
CA ILE A 95 9.97 5.01 -0.44
C ILE A 95 11.37 4.40 -0.53
N ALA A 96 11.80 3.65 0.49
CA ALA A 96 13.12 3.02 0.51
C ALA A 96 13.30 2.01 -0.63
N LYS A 97 12.24 1.26 -0.98
CA LYS A 97 12.22 0.33 -2.12
C LYS A 97 12.39 1.07 -3.44
N ASP A 98 11.68 2.17 -3.66
CA ASP A 98 11.79 2.94 -4.90
C ASP A 98 13.18 3.58 -5.06
N GLU A 99 13.79 4.02 -3.95
CA GLU A 99 15.19 4.48 -3.95
C GLU A 99 16.17 3.36 -4.28
N ALA A 100 16.06 2.20 -3.63
CA ALA A 100 16.92 1.05 -3.90
C ALA A 100 16.76 0.53 -5.34
N ILE A 101 15.54 0.52 -5.88
CA ILE A 101 15.25 0.12 -7.26
C ILE A 101 15.84 1.12 -8.25
N ARG A 102 15.69 2.43 -8.02
CA ARG A 102 16.30 3.46 -8.89
C ARG A 102 17.81 3.27 -9.01
N ASP A 103 18.46 3.08 -7.87
CA ASP A 103 19.90 2.86 -7.80
C ASP A 103 20.31 1.54 -8.49
N PHE A 104 19.52 0.47 -8.33
CA PHE A 104 19.76 -0.79 -9.03
C PHE A 104 19.59 -0.64 -10.55
N LEU A 105 18.56 0.09 -11.00
CA LEU A 105 18.29 0.31 -12.43
C LEU A 105 19.37 1.14 -13.12
N GLN A 106 20.06 2.05 -12.41
CA GLN A 106 21.22 2.78 -12.96
C GLN A 106 22.40 1.86 -13.33
N LEU A 107 22.49 0.67 -12.74
CA LEU A 107 23.51 -0.33 -13.09
C LEU A 107 23.14 -1.13 -14.34
N LEU A 108 21.88 -1.07 -14.77
CA LEU A 108 21.40 -1.70 -16.00
C LEU A 108 21.38 -0.67 -17.14
N PRO A 109 21.66 -1.07 -18.38
CA PRO A 109 21.56 -0.20 -19.55
C PRO A 109 20.08 0.00 -19.95
N VAL A 110 19.23 0.40 -19.00
CA VAL A 110 17.80 0.62 -19.19
C VAL A 110 17.51 2.07 -18.82
N VAL A 111 16.86 2.79 -19.73
CA VAL A 111 16.46 4.18 -19.51
C VAL A 111 15.48 4.24 -18.35
N THR A 112 15.83 4.99 -17.30
CA THR A 112 14.95 5.17 -16.13
C THR A 112 13.94 6.29 -16.37
N GLN A 113 12.86 6.32 -15.58
CA GLN A 113 11.85 7.38 -15.69
C GLN A 113 12.42 8.77 -15.38
N GLN A 114 13.42 8.86 -14.50
CA GLN A 114 14.12 10.10 -14.20
C GLN A 114 14.92 10.61 -15.41
N ASP A 115 15.61 9.71 -16.12
CA ASP A 115 16.36 10.06 -17.33
C ASP A 115 15.42 10.62 -18.42
N MET A 116 14.22 10.05 -18.54
CA MET A 116 13.19 10.57 -19.44
C MET A 116 12.73 11.97 -19.04
N ASP A 117 12.46 12.22 -17.76
CA ASP A 117 12.04 13.53 -17.26
C ASP A 117 13.13 14.61 -17.45
N GLU A 118 14.39 14.25 -17.26
CA GLU A 118 15.53 15.13 -17.50
C GLU A 118 15.69 15.45 -18.98
N MET A 119 15.62 14.43 -19.84
CA MET A 119 15.62 14.60 -21.30
C MET A 119 14.47 15.52 -21.76
N TYR A 120 13.26 15.38 -21.20
CA TYR A 120 12.14 16.27 -21.53
C TYR A 120 12.41 17.73 -21.13
N LYS A 121 13.01 17.96 -19.96
CA LYS A 121 13.39 19.31 -19.52
C LYS A 121 14.45 19.91 -20.45
N GLU A 122 15.48 19.14 -20.79
CA GLU A 122 16.53 19.57 -21.71
C GLU A 122 15.97 19.88 -23.10
N PHE A 123 15.10 19.02 -23.63
CA PHE A 123 14.44 19.22 -24.91
C PHE A 123 13.60 20.50 -24.92
N HIS A 124 12.87 20.76 -23.83
CA HIS A 124 12.11 22.00 -23.71
C HIS A 124 13.02 23.24 -23.68
N LEU A 125 14.13 23.19 -22.94
CA LEU A 125 15.11 24.27 -22.91
C LEU A 125 15.75 24.49 -24.28
N LEU A 126 16.07 23.41 -24.99
CA LEU A 126 16.60 23.44 -26.34
C LEU A 126 15.60 24.11 -27.30
N LYS A 127 14.34 23.69 -27.29
CA LYS A 127 13.26 24.31 -28.09
C LYS A 127 13.13 25.81 -27.81
N LYS A 128 13.28 26.23 -26.55
CA LYS A 128 13.25 27.64 -26.15
C LYS A 128 14.45 28.42 -26.72
N ARG A 129 15.65 27.84 -26.66
CA ARG A 129 16.87 28.44 -27.22
C ARG A 129 16.79 28.56 -28.75
N VAL A 130 16.34 27.51 -29.43
CA VAL A 130 16.15 27.48 -30.89
C VAL A 130 15.18 28.58 -31.31
N LYS A 131 13.99 28.69 -30.68
CA LYS A 131 13.04 29.77 -30.98
C LYS A 131 13.63 31.18 -30.79
N ALA A 132 14.47 31.38 -29.77
CA ALA A 132 15.10 32.66 -29.53
C ALA A 132 16.15 32.99 -30.61
N LEU A 133 16.89 31.98 -31.10
CA LEU A 133 17.86 32.12 -32.19
C LEU A 133 17.16 32.35 -33.53
N GLU A 134 16.11 31.58 -33.85
CA GLU A 134 15.28 31.77 -35.05
C GLU A 134 14.71 33.19 -35.11
N LYS A 135 14.19 33.70 -33.99
CA LYS A 135 13.68 35.08 -33.90
C LYS A 135 14.78 36.13 -34.12
N LYS A 136 16.01 35.89 -33.64
CA LYS A 136 17.16 36.79 -33.85
C LYS A 136 17.66 36.74 -35.30
N ALA A 137 17.59 35.57 -35.94
CA ALA A 137 17.97 35.37 -37.33
C ALA A 137 16.87 35.77 -38.32
N GLY A 138 15.69 36.21 -37.85
CA GLY A 138 14.56 36.57 -38.69
C GLY A 138 13.91 35.38 -39.41
N ILE A 139 14.20 34.15 -38.97
CA ILE A 139 13.69 32.91 -39.56
C ILE A 139 12.34 32.61 -38.91
N SER A 140 11.28 32.55 -39.71
CA SER A 140 9.95 32.18 -39.24
C SER A 140 9.84 30.66 -39.15
N PRO A 141 9.19 30.09 -38.11
CA PRO A 141 9.02 28.63 -37.96
C PRO A 141 8.27 27.97 -39.14
N ASN A 142 7.62 28.74 -40.02
CA ASN A 142 6.94 28.22 -41.23
C ASN A 142 7.84 28.12 -42.48
N THR A 143 9.13 28.47 -42.41
CA THR A 143 10.03 28.41 -43.60
C THR A 143 10.65 27.03 -43.81
N LEU A 144 10.56 26.13 -42.84
CA LEU A 144 11.00 24.74 -42.94
C LEU A 144 9.82 23.84 -43.39
N THR A 145 9.16 24.17 -44.49
CA THR A 145 8.32 23.17 -45.18
C THR A 145 9.25 22.16 -45.83
N VAL A 146 9.26 20.97 -45.23
CA VAL A 146 9.71 19.66 -45.76
C VAL A 146 10.18 19.72 -47.22
N VAL A 147 11.49 19.67 -47.41
CA VAL A 147 12.05 19.21 -48.69
C VAL A 147 11.69 17.73 -48.77
N LYS A 148 10.77 17.39 -49.69
CA LYS A 148 10.43 16.01 -50.06
C LYS A 148 11.65 15.27 -50.58
#